data_AF-A0A2N2I2I7-F1
#
_entry.id   AF-A0A2N2I2I7-F1
#
_cell.length_a   1.000
_cell.length_b   1.000
_cell.length_c   1.000
_cell.angle_alpha   90.00
_cell.angle_beta   90.00
_cell.angle_gamma   90.00
#
_symmetry.space_group_name_H-M   'P 1'
#
loop_
_entity.id
_entity.type
_entity.pdbx_description
1 polymer ?
#
loop_
_entity_poly.entity_id
_entity_poly.type
_entity_poly.pdbx_seq_one_letter_code
_entity_poly.pdbx_strand_id
1 'polypeptide(L)'
;MENNTSEKDQKNFLNEAEELLELNKFPGALNLARERIKFFPADADAYVVAGSALIGMGRIDEARDILRNVGNIISELSFVYDRAGDVYRKNGFHQDAAFCYEKFLSLHPGAEDARMVIEKMTLLDQEDHPVNEIDIIDENIPEPELFTVTLAELYFRQGHLQVARKILEEIIKKEPQNIQAAAKLDMLKKSLDTSSIVAENFDPDKLIKTLSSWLKNVDRLKIHATNQ
;
A
#
# COMPACT_ATOMS: atom_id res chain seq x y z
N MET A 1 -11.77 -15.62 -14.89
CA MET A 1 -12.39 -16.86 -14.36
C MET A 1 -11.40 -17.72 -13.58
N GLU A 2 -10.09 -17.45 -13.63
CA GLU A 2 -9.04 -18.23 -12.94
C GLU A 2 -8.96 -18.02 -11.42
N ASN A 3 -9.25 -16.81 -10.90
CA ASN A 3 -9.21 -16.53 -9.45
C ASN A 3 -10.16 -17.41 -8.63
N ASN A 4 -11.34 -17.73 -9.16
CA ASN A 4 -12.37 -18.46 -8.41
C ASN A 4 -12.01 -19.95 -8.23
N THR A 5 -11.16 -20.49 -9.09
CA THR A 5 -10.68 -21.89 -9.01
C THR A 5 -9.48 -22.00 -8.07
N SER A 6 -8.58 -21.01 -8.12
CA SER A 6 -7.39 -20.96 -7.25
C SER A 6 -7.76 -20.70 -5.79
N GLU A 7 -8.70 -19.80 -5.52
CA GLU A 7 -9.20 -19.54 -4.15
C GLU A 7 -9.89 -20.78 -3.56
N LYS A 8 -10.68 -21.49 -4.39
CA LYS A 8 -11.37 -22.71 -3.97
C LYS A 8 -10.38 -23.84 -3.66
N ASP A 9 -9.34 -23.97 -4.47
CA ASP A 9 -8.28 -24.95 -4.28
C ASP A 9 -7.46 -24.67 -3.01
N GLN A 10 -7.08 -23.42 -2.77
CA GLN A 10 -6.42 -23.00 -1.52
C GLN A 10 -7.29 -23.30 -0.30
N LYS A 11 -8.59 -22.96 -0.36
CA LYS A 11 -9.52 -23.22 0.74
C LYS A 11 -9.69 -24.70 1.04
N ASN A 12 -9.75 -25.54 0.00
CA ASN A 12 -9.83 -27.00 0.17
C ASN A 12 -8.57 -27.54 0.85
N PHE A 13 -7.39 -27.11 0.40
CA PHE A 13 -6.12 -27.48 1.02
C PHE A 13 -6.08 -27.12 2.50
N LEU A 14 -6.47 -25.90 2.87
CA LEU A 14 -6.49 -25.44 4.26
C LEU A 14 -7.42 -26.28 5.14
N ASN A 15 -8.63 -26.55 4.68
CA ASN A 15 -9.60 -27.36 5.43
C ASN A 15 -9.08 -28.78 5.67
N GLU A 16 -8.51 -29.43 4.65
CA GLU A 16 -7.97 -30.79 4.77
C GLU A 16 -6.75 -30.83 5.71
N ALA A 17 -5.87 -29.82 5.59
CA ALA A 17 -4.72 -29.70 6.47
C ALA A 17 -5.13 -29.50 7.93
N GLU A 18 -6.12 -28.65 8.19
CA GLU A 18 -6.66 -28.39 9.54
C GLU A 18 -7.25 -29.66 10.15
N GLU A 19 -8.08 -30.40 9.41
CA GLU A 19 -8.64 -31.68 9.87
C GLU A 19 -7.54 -32.70 10.21
N LEU A 20 -6.51 -32.81 9.37
CA LEU A 20 -5.39 -33.72 9.62
C LEU A 20 -4.59 -33.33 10.87
N LEU A 21 -4.39 -32.04 11.11
CA LEU A 21 -3.70 -31.53 12.30
C LEU A 21 -4.54 -31.75 13.58
N GLU A 22 -5.83 -31.45 13.56
CA GLU A 22 -6.74 -31.67 14.69
C GLU A 22 -6.85 -33.15 15.09
N LEU A 23 -6.87 -34.04 14.10
CA LEU A 23 -6.88 -35.49 14.33
C LEU A 23 -5.50 -36.06 14.71
N ASN A 24 -4.48 -35.22 14.91
CA ASN A 24 -3.08 -35.60 15.18
C ASN A 24 -2.48 -36.53 14.10
N LYS A 25 -3.01 -36.49 12.87
CA LYS A 25 -2.52 -37.26 11.71
C LYS A 25 -1.35 -36.51 11.04
N PHE A 26 -0.33 -36.18 11.83
CA PHE A 26 0.80 -35.35 11.40
C PHE A 26 1.55 -35.86 10.16
N PRO A 27 1.78 -37.18 9.96
CA PRO A 27 2.41 -37.65 8.73
C PRO A 27 1.58 -37.35 7.47
N GLY A 28 0.25 -37.39 7.58
CA GLY A 28 -0.67 -37.03 6.50
C GLY A 28 -0.59 -35.55 6.19
N ALA A 29 -0.69 -34.69 7.21
CA ALA A 29 -0.58 -33.24 7.06
C ALA A 29 0.76 -32.82 6.41
N LEU A 30 1.87 -33.45 6.83
CA LEU A 30 3.19 -33.17 6.24
C LEU A 30 3.27 -33.59 4.76
N ASN A 31 2.69 -34.73 4.39
CA ASN A 31 2.67 -35.16 2.98
C ASN A 31 1.83 -34.22 2.12
N LEU A 32 0.63 -33.87 2.58
CA LEU A 32 -0.27 -32.93 1.90
C LEU A 32 0.45 -31.58 1.67
N ALA A 33 1.08 -31.04 2.71
CA ALA A 33 1.86 -29.80 2.61
C ALA A 33 3.04 -29.91 1.63
N ARG A 34 3.78 -31.03 1.63
CA ARG A 34 4.90 -31.25 0.71
C ARG A 34 4.45 -31.33 -0.74
N GLU A 35 3.31 -31.93 -1.01
CA GLU A 35 2.73 -31.93 -2.36
C GLU A 35 2.34 -30.52 -2.79
N ARG A 36 1.70 -29.76 -1.90
CA ARG A 36 1.37 -28.35 -2.15
C ARG A 36 2.60 -27.51 -2.47
N ILE A 37 3.67 -27.62 -1.68
CA ILE A 37 4.93 -26.89 -1.90
C ILE A 37 5.57 -27.22 -3.26
N LYS A 38 5.45 -28.46 -3.74
CA LYS A 38 6.00 -28.82 -5.07
C LYS A 38 5.33 -28.06 -6.21
N PHE A 39 4.01 -27.85 -6.13
CA PHE A 39 3.25 -27.13 -7.15
C PHE A 39 3.22 -25.62 -6.92
N PHE A 40 3.27 -25.19 -5.65
CA PHE A 40 3.21 -23.80 -5.24
C PHE A 40 4.37 -23.50 -4.26
N PRO A 41 5.61 -23.30 -4.76
CA PRO A 41 6.78 -23.12 -3.90
C PRO A 41 6.76 -21.88 -3.01
N ALA A 42 5.90 -20.91 -3.31
CA ALA A 42 5.72 -19.67 -2.56
C ALA A 42 4.47 -19.67 -1.66
N ASP A 43 3.75 -20.80 -1.55
CA ASP A 43 2.55 -20.92 -0.72
C ASP A 43 2.92 -21.00 0.77
N ALA A 44 2.83 -19.87 1.47
CA ALA A 44 3.20 -19.75 2.88
C ALA A 44 2.38 -20.67 3.79
N ASP A 45 1.09 -20.88 3.49
CA ASP A 45 0.20 -21.74 4.28
C ASP A 45 0.72 -23.18 4.28
N ALA A 46 1.21 -23.65 3.13
CA ALA A 46 1.76 -24.99 3.01
C ALA A 46 2.99 -25.22 3.91
N TYR A 47 3.88 -24.25 4.01
CA TYR A 47 5.02 -24.36 4.93
C TYR A 47 4.61 -24.29 6.40
N VAL A 48 3.58 -23.50 6.73
CA VAL A 48 3.02 -23.45 8.10
C VAL A 48 2.44 -24.82 8.49
N VAL A 49 1.64 -25.44 7.61
CA VAL A 49 1.10 -26.79 7.83
C VAL A 49 2.23 -27.80 8.01
N ALA A 50 3.27 -27.76 7.16
CA ALA A 50 4.42 -28.66 7.28
C ALA A 50 5.17 -28.47 8.62
N GLY A 51 5.38 -27.22 9.03
CA GLY A 51 5.99 -26.87 10.31
C GLY A 51 5.18 -27.39 11.49
N SER A 52 3.87 -27.14 11.52
CA SER A 52 2.95 -27.63 12.56
C SER A 52 2.94 -29.16 12.65
N ALA A 53 2.92 -29.85 11.51
CA ALA A 53 2.98 -31.31 11.47
C ALA A 53 4.33 -31.84 12.01
N LEU A 54 5.45 -31.22 11.64
CA LEU A 54 6.78 -31.61 12.15
C LEU A 54 6.92 -31.37 13.65
N ILE A 55 6.36 -30.27 14.17
CA ILE A 55 6.28 -29.99 15.62
C ILE A 55 5.46 -31.06 16.32
N GLY A 56 4.28 -31.41 15.79
CA GLY A 56 3.43 -32.48 16.33
C GLY A 56 4.12 -33.85 16.35
N MET A 57 5.06 -34.10 15.43
CA MET A 57 5.90 -35.30 15.40
C MET A 57 7.15 -35.21 16.30
N GLY A 58 7.39 -34.08 16.99
CA GLY A 58 8.61 -33.85 17.77
C GLY A 58 9.88 -33.62 16.92
N ARG A 59 9.74 -33.43 15.60
CA ARG A 59 10.85 -33.24 14.65
C ARG A 59 11.21 -31.75 14.56
N ILE A 60 11.65 -31.19 15.68
CA ILE A 60 11.81 -29.74 15.86
C ILE A 60 12.89 -29.15 14.93
N ASP A 61 13.99 -29.86 14.68
CA ASP A 61 15.05 -29.33 13.82
C ASP A 61 14.59 -29.22 12.35
N GLU A 62 13.84 -30.21 11.86
CA GLU A 62 13.25 -30.14 10.51
C GLU A 62 12.17 -29.05 10.41
N ALA A 63 11.39 -28.84 11.47
CA ALA A 63 10.44 -27.73 11.55
C ALA A 63 11.17 -26.37 11.48
N ARG A 64 12.32 -26.25 12.13
CA ARG A 64 13.15 -25.03 12.06
C ARG A 64 13.67 -24.80 10.66
N ASP A 65 14.16 -25.84 9.99
CA ASP A 65 14.68 -25.71 8.63
C ASP A 65 13.59 -25.32 7.62
N ILE A 66 12.40 -25.90 7.72
CA ILE A 66 11.29 -25.58 6.79
C ILE A 66 10.76 -24.16 7.02
N LEU A 67 10.65 -23.71 8.27
CA LEU A 67 10.22 -22.35 8.60
C LEU A 67 11.27 -21.29 8.23
N ARG A 68 12.56 -21.63 8.28
CA ARG A 68 13.62 -20.75 7.75
C ARG A 68 13.45 -20.49 6.26
N ASN A 69 13.04 -21.49 5.49
CA ASN A 69 12.78 -21.30 4.05
C ASN A 69 11.62 -20.33 3.79
N VAL A 70 10.59 -20.30 4.66
CA VAL A 70 9.52 -19.29 4.58
C VAL A 70 10.08 -17.89 4.78
N GLY A 71 10.96 -17.71 5.77
CA GLY A 71 11.66 -16.45 6.00
C GLY A 71 12.42 -15.98 4.74
N ASN A 72 13.09 -16.90 4.04
CA ASN A 72 13.78 -16.59 2.79
C ASN A 72 12.80 -16.16 1.68
N ILE A 73 11.68 -16.86 1.52
CA ILE A 73 10.65 -16.52 0.51
C ILE A 73 10.04 -15.15 0.79
N ILE A 74 9.71 -14.86 2.06
CA ILE A 74 9.19 -13.55 2.48
C ILE A 74 10.25 -12.45 2.23
N SER A 75 11.51 -12.73 2.56
CA SER A 75 12.61 -11.82 2.29
C SER A 75 12.78 -11.57 0.79
N GLU A 76 12.75 -12.60 -0.05
CA GLU A 76 12.80 -12.45 -1.52
C GLU A 76 11.62 -11.65 -2.06
N LEU A 77 10.41 -11.89 -1.53
CA LEU A 77 9.21 -11.13 -1.88
C LEU A 77 9.35 -9.66 -1.50
N SER A 78 10.01 -9.34 -0.37
CA SER A 78 10.29 -7.95 0.00
C SER A 78 11.06 -7.25 -1.10
N PHE A 79 12.15 -7.83 -1.61
CA PHE A 79 12.95 -7.23 -2.69
C PHE A 79 12.18 -6.94 -3.97
N VAL A 80 11.07 -7.65 -4.26
CA VAL A 80 10.18 -7.32 -5.38
C VAL A 80 9.55 -5.94 -5.19
N TYR A 81 9.10 -5.64 -3.96
CA TYR A 81 8.53 -4.34 -3.62
C TYR A 81 9.59 -3.22 -3.64
N ASP A 82 10.82 -3.49 -3.19
CA ASP A 82 11.92 -2.52 -3.34
C ASP A 82 12.17 -2.17 -4.82
N ARG A 83 12.25 -3.18 -5.68
CA ARG A 83 12.43 -3.00 -7.13
C ARG A 83 11.26 -2.25 -7.76
N ALA A 84 10.02 -2.57 -7.38
CA ALA A 84 8.84 -1.86 -7.84
C ALA A 84 8.87 -0.39 -7.41
N GLY A 85 9.22 -0.12 -6.15
CA GLY A 85 9.38 1.24 -5.63
C GLY A 85 10.43 2.04 -6.39
N ASP A 86 11.57 1.43 -6.71
CA ASP A 86 12.61 2.06 -7.54
C ASP A 86 12.12 2.41 -8.95
N VAL A 87 11.28 1.57 -9.54
CA VAL A 87 10.67 1.83 -10.86
C VAL A 87 9.68 2.98 -10.76
N TYR A 88 8.80 2.99 -9.77
CA TYR A 88 7.82 4.07 -9.58
C TYR A 88 8.51 5.41 -9.31
N ARG A 89 9.51 5.44 -8.43
CA ARG A 89 10.29 6.64 -8.12
C ARG A 89 10.96 7.22 -9.37
N LYS A 90 11.62 6.39 -10.17
CA LYS A 90 12.27 6.84 -11.42
C LYS A 90 11.31 7.44 -12.44
N ASN A 91 10.03 7.06 -12.39
CA ASN A 91 8.99 7.57 -13.27
C ASN A 91 8.17 8.71 -12.63
N GLY A 92 8.57 9.22 -11.47
CA GLY A 92 7.88 10.33 -10.78
C GLY A 92 6.60 9.95 -10.03
N PHE A 93 6.28 8.65 -9.95
CA PHE A 93 5.13 8.14 -9.19
C PHE A 93 5.50 7.98 -7.71
N HIS A 94 5.74 9.10 -7.02
CA HIS A 94 6.28 9.09 -5.65
C HIS A 94 5.36 8.41 -4.63
N GLN A 95 4.03 8.54 -4.77
CA GLN A 95 3.05 7.87 -3.90
C GLN A 95 3.06 6.34 -4.08
N ASP A 96 3.09 5.86 -5.32
CA ASP A 96 3.18 4.42 -5.60
C ASP A 96 4.53 3.85 -5.13
N ALA A 97 5.60 4.63 -5.25
CA ALA A 97 6.92 4.26 -4.73
C ALA A 97 6.90 4.14 -3.20
N ALA A 98 6.32 5.12 -2.49
CA ALA A 98 6.16 5.08 -1.05
C ALA A 98 5.36 3.84 -0.60
N PHE A 99 4.23 3.55 -1.26
CA PHE A 99 3.45 2.35 -0.98
C PHE A 99 4.26 1.05 -1.16
N CYS A 100 5.07 0.95 -2.22
CA CYS A 100 5.93 -0.21 -2.43
C CYS A 100 6.98 -0.34 -1.32
N TYR A 101 7.63 0.75 -0.94
CA TYR A 101 8.63 0.75 0.14
C TYR A 101 8.00 0.43 1.51
N GLU A 102 6.78 0.88 1.79
CA GLU A 102 6.04 0.47 2.99
C GLU A 102 5.75 -1.04 2.98
N LYS A 103 5.38 -1.61 1.82
CA LYS A 103 5.19 -3.06 1.68
C LYS A 103 6.48 -3.83 1.90
N PHE A 104 7.60 -3.34 1.37
CA PHE A 104 8.93 -3.89 1.65
C PHE A 104 9.19 -3.98 3.16
N LEU A 105 9.01 -2.87 3.89
CA LEU A 105 9.23 -2.82 5.34
C LEU A 105 8.28 -3.73 6.13
N SER A 106 7.04 -3.88 5.66
CA SER A 106 6.05 -4.76 6.31
C SER A 106 6.40 -6.25 6.26
N LEU A 107 7.29 -6.65 5.34
CA LEU A 107 7.75 -8.02 5.18
C LEU A 107 8.98 -8.35 6.04
N HIS A 108 9.31 -7.49 7.01
CA HIS A 108 10.43 -7.67 7.95
C HIS A 108 11.77 -8.01 7.27
N PRO A 109 12.23 -7.15 6.35
CA PRO A 109 13.51 -7.33 5.68
C PRO A 109 14.67 -7.21 6.68
N GLY A 110 15.87 -7.62 6.26
CA GLY A 110 17.08 -7.46 7.07
C GLY A 110 17.29 -6.00 7.49
N ALA A 111 17.91 -5.78 8.66
CA ALA A 111 18.06 -4.44 9.24
C ALA A 111 18.80 -3.45 8.32
N GLU A 112 19.80 -3.92 7.56
CA GLU A 112 20.54 -3.10 6.60
C GLU A 112 19.66 -2.74 5.39
N ASP A 113 18.92 -3.70 4.86
CA ASP A 113 18.03 -3.47 3.72
C ASP A 113 16.86 -2.55 4.10
N ALA A 114 16.30 -2.71 5.30
CA ALA A 114 15.32 -1.80 5.87
C ALA A 114 15.84 -0.37 5.92
N ARG A 115 17.08 -0.18 6.39
CA ARG A 115 17.73 1.14 6.45
C ARG A 115 17.88 1.77 5.08
N MET A 116 18.29 0.99 4.07
CA MET A 116 18.40 1.46 2.69
C MET A 116 17.05 1.93 2.13
N VAL A 117 15.97 1.17 2.36
CA VAL A 117 14.64 1.56 1.89
C VAL A 117 14.08 2.77 2.64
N ILE A 118 14.36 2.89 3.95
CA ILE A 118 14.02 4.10 4.71
C ILE A 118 14.75 5.32 4.14
N GLU A 119 16.02 5.19 3.78
CA GLU A 119 16.77 6.27 3.11
C GLU A 119 16.11 6.67 1.79
N LYS A 120 15.72 5.69 0.95
CA LYS A 120 14.96 5.93 -0.29
C LYS A 120 13.63 6.63 -0.03
N MET A 121 12.90 6.27 1.03
CA MET A 121 11.66 6.96 1.42
C MET A 121 11.90 8.40 1.87
N THR A 122 12.95 8.67 2.65
CA THR A 122 13.30 10.06 3.00
C THR A 122 13.76 10.87 1.80
N LEU A 123 14.37 10.25 0.80
CA LEU A 123 14.68 10.90 -0.48
C LEU A 123 13.40 11.16 -1.28
N LEU A 124 12.41 10.25 -1.23
CA LEU A 124 11.09 10.52 -1.79
C LEU A 124 10.49 11.77 -1.15
N ASP A 125 10.51 11.94 0.17
CA ASP A 125 9.98 13.14 0.82
C ASP A 125 10.74 14.44 0.45
N GLN A 126 12.00 14.33 0.03
CA GLN A 126 12.81 15.45 -0.48
C GLN A 126 12.57 15.71 -1.97
N GLU A 127 12.29 14.66 -2.76
CA GLU A 127 11.84 14.75 -4.15
C GLU A 127 10.38 15.25 -4.21
N ASP A 128 9.58 14.88 -3.21
CA ASP A 128 8.24 15.34 -2.86
C ASP A 128 8.36 16.63 -2.03
N HIS A 129 9.24 17.52 -2.46
CA HIS A 129 8.89 18.93 -2.35
C HIS A 129 7.48 19.06 -2.94
N PRO A 130 6.53 19.74 -2.28
CA PRO A 130 5.34 20.16 -3.00
C PRO A 130 5.90 20.87 -4.21
N VAL A 131 5.62 20.35 -5.40
CA VAL A 131 6.00 21.03 -6.63
C VAL A 131 5.33 22.38 -6.48
N ASN A 132 6.15 23.34 -6.06
CA ASN A 132 5.85 24.73 -6.10
C ASN A 132 5.67 24.95 -7.60
N GLU A 133 4.43 25.01 -8.05
CA GLU A 133 4.05 25.79 -9.22
C GLU A 133 4.92 25.60 -10.49
N ILE A 134 5.35 24.38 -10.83
CA ILE A 134 6.02 24.13 -12.10
C ILE A 134 5.29 23.01 -12.85
N ASP A 135 4.40 23.47 -13.74
CA ASP A 135 4.18 22.94 -15.08
C ASP A 135 4.10 21.41 -15.23
N ILE A 136 3.17 20.75 -14.54
CA ILE A 136 2.50 19.61 -15.19
C ILE A 136 1.47 20.21 -16.16
N ILE A 137 1.99 20.70 -17.28
CA ILE A 137 1.20 20.84 -18.49
C ILE A 137 0.96 19.39 -18.93
N ASP A 138 -0.20 18.84 -18.60
CA ASP A 138 -0.69 17.60 -19.21
C ASP A 138 -0.45 17.70 -20.73
N GLU A 139 0.29 16.76 -21.32
CA GLU A 139 0.53 16.74 -22.77
C GLU A 139 -0.80 16.63 -23.56
N ASN A 140 -1.90 16.29 -22.88
CA ASN A 140 -3.27 16.31 -23.41
C ASN A 140 -4.11 17.52 -22.97
N ILE A 141 -3.52 18.66 -22.57
CA ILE A 141 -4.32 19.87 -22.43
C ILE A 141 -5.01 20.13 -23.78
N PRO A 142 -6.36 20.21 -23.80
CA PRO A 142 -7.12 20.51 -25.01
C PRO A 142 -6.59 21.80 -25.64
N GLU A 143 -6.55 21.88 -26.97
CA GLU A 143 -6.09 23.11 -27.60
C GLU A 143 -6.87 24.33 -27.06
N PRO A 144 -6.24 25.51 -26.90
CA PRO A 144 -6.87 26.68 -26.26
C PRO A 144 -8.18 27.16 -26.90
N GLU A 145 -8.51 26.67 -28.09
CA GLU A 145 -9.77 26.89 -28.80
C GLU A 145 -10.94 26.06 -28.21
N LEU A 146 -10.64 24.97 -27.50
CA LEU A 146 -11.61 24.06 -26.86
C LEU A 146 -11.89 24.40 -25.40
N PHE A 147 -11.29 25.45 -24.86
CA PHE A 147 -11.46 25.85 -23.46
C PHE A 147 -12.90 26.29 -23.19
N THR A 148 -13.59 25.51 -22.37
CA THR A 148 -14.96 25.79 -21.92
C THR A 148 -15.06 25.60 -20.41
N VAL A 149 -16.04 26.27 -19.79
CA VAL A 149 -16.28 26.15 -18.33
C VAL A 149 -16.59 24.71 -17.93
N THR A 150 -17.34 23.98 -18.76
CA THR A 150 -17.66 22.56 -18.55
C THR A 150 -16.41 21.67 -18.57
N LEU A 151 -15.45 21.97 -19.44
CA LEU A 151 -14.19 21.24 -19.53
C LEU A 151 -13.34 21.47 -18.28
N ALA A 152 -13.22 22.72 -17.82
CA ALA A 152 -12.57 23.01 -16.54
C ALA A 152 -13.23 22.28 -15.36
N GLU A 153 -14.56 22.18 -15.35
CA GLU A 153 -15.30 21.46 -14.32
C GLU A 153 -15.06 19.94 -14.38
N LEU A 154 -14.91 19.36 -15.57
CA LEU A 154 -14.55 17.96 -15.74
C LEU A 154 -13.18 17.67 -15.12
N TYR A 155 -12.17 18.49 -15.43
CA TYR A 155 -10.83 18.36 -14.85
C TYR A 155 -10.84 18.59 -13.33
N PHE A 156 -11.63 19.54 -12.84
CA PHE A 156 -11.81 19.76 -11.40
C PHE A 156 -12.37 18.52 -10.70
N ARG A 157 -13.39 17.87 -11.27
CA ARG A 157 -13.98 16.65 -10.71
C ARG A 157 -13.06 15.43 -10.76
N GLN A 158 -12.12 15.41 -11.69
CA GLN A 158 -11.10 14.37 -11.80
C GLN A 158 -9.89 14.62 -10.87
N GLY A 159 -9.87 15.74 -10.13
CA GLY A 159 -8.78 16.09 -9.22
C GLY A 159 -7.63 16.85 -9.89
N HIS A 160 -7.70 17.13 -11.19
CA HIS A 160 -6.70 17.90 -11.94
C HIS A 160 -6.91 19.41 -11.74
N LEU A 161 -6.71 19.89 -10.51
CA LEU A 161 -7.04 21.26 -10.09
C LEU A 161 -6.26 22.35 -10.86
N GLN A 162 -5.01 22.09 -11.24
CA GLN A 162 -4.18 23.06 -11.96
C GLN A 162 -4.60 23.23 -13.43
N VAL A 163 -4.94 22.13 -14.11
CA VAL A 163 -5.45 22.17 -15.49
C VAL A 163 -6.80 22.90 -15.52
N ALA A 164 -7.69 22.59 -14.57
CA ALA A 164 -8.96 23.29 -14.42
C ALA A 164 -8.77 24.80 -14.20
N ARG A 165 -7.80 25.19 -13.35
CA ARG A 165 -7.44 26.60 -13.11
C ARG A 165 -6.96 27.30 -14.38
N LYS A 166 -6.02 26.69 -15.11
CA LYS A 166 -5.45 27.27 -16.34
C LYS A 166 -6.50 27.48 -17.43
N ILE A 167 -7.41 26.51 -17.61
CA ILE A 167 -8.54 26.63 -18.55
C ILE A 167 -9.42 27.82 -18.16
N LEU A 168 -9.77 27.96 -16.87
CA LEU A 168 -10.60 29.07 -16.39
C LEU A 168 -9.91 30.43 -16.54
N GLU A 169 -8.60 30.53 -16.26
CA GLU A 169 -7.82 31.76 -16.42
C GLU A 169 -7.76 32.21 -17.88
N GLU A 170 -7.53 31.29 -18.82
CA GLU A 170 -7.53 31.61 -20.25
C GLU A 170 -8.93 31.96 -20.78
N ILE A 171 -10.00 31.33 -20.26
CA ILE A 171 -11.39 31.75 -20.57
C ILE A 171 -11.62 33.19 -20.10
N ILE A 172 -11.24 33.54 -18.86
CA ILE A 172 -11.44 34.89 -18.32
C ILE A 172 -10.60 35.93 -19.08
N LYS A 173 -9.41 35.56 -19.53
CA LYS A 173 -8.53 36.43 -20.34
C LYS A 173 -9.15 36.75 -21.70
N LYS A 174 -9.80 35.78 -22.35
CA LYS A 174 -10.53 35.97 -23.61
C LYS A 174 -11.89 36.64 -23.40
N GLU A 175 -12.58 36.29 -22.32
CA GLU A 175 -13.93 36.72 -21.97
C GLU A 175 -14.00 37.27 -20.53
N PRO A 176 -13.58 38.52 -20.29
CA PRO A 176 -13.55 39.09 -18.94
C PRO A 176 -14.94 39.20 -18.27
N GLN A 177 -16.02 39.13 -19.06
CA GLN A 177 -17.40 39.18 -18.59
C GLN A 177 -17.97 37.78 -18.26
N ASN A 178 -17.18 36.71 -18.37
CA ASN A 178 -17.65 35.36 -18.08
C ASN A 178 -17.74 35.12 -16.57
N ILE A 179 -18.89 35.49 -16.00
CA ILE A 179 -19.19 35.37 -14.56
C ILE A 179 -19.07 33.91 -14.09
N GLN A 180 -19.42 32.95 -14.93
CA GLN A 180 -19.37 31.53 -14.59
C GLN A 180 -17.92 31.05 -14.43
N ALA A 181 -17.03 31.40 -15.36
CA ALA A 181 -15.62 31.07 -15.25
C ALA A 181 -14.98 31.72 -14.01
N ALA A 182 -15.29 32.99 -13.75
CA ALA A 182 -14.81 33.72 -12.57
C ALA A 182 -15.29 33.08 -11.25
N ALA A 183 -16.56 32.71 -11.15
CA ALA A 183 -17.11 32.06 -9.97
C ALA A 183 -16.48 30.68 -9.72
N LYS A 184 -16.27 29.89 -10.77
CA LYS A 184 -15.62 28.57 -10.66
C LYS A 184 -14.16 28.69 -10.24
N LEU A 185 -13.44 29.71 -10.74
CA LEU A 185 -12.06 29.99 -10.34
C LEU A 185 -11.97 30.39 -8.86
N ASP A 186 -12.91 31.20 -8.37
CA ASP A 186 -12.99 31.58 -6.94
C ASP A 186 -13.29 30.39 -6.03
N MET A 187 -14.22 29.51 -6.43
CA MET A 187 -14.50 28.26 -5.72
C MET A 187 -13.27 27.33 -5.66
N LEU A 188 -12.56 27.21 -6.78
CA LEU A 188 -11.37 26.38 -6.88
C LEU A 188 -10.25 26.90 -5.95
N LYS A 189 -10.02 28.22 -5.92
CA LYS A 189 -9.08 28.85 -4.97
C LYS A 189 -9.44 28.57 -3.52
N LYS A 190 -10.71 28.73 -3.14
CA LYS A 190 -11.19 28.42 -1.78
C LYS A 190 -11.00 26.95 -1.39
N SER A 191 -11.16 26.02 -2.34
CA SER A 191 -10.91 24.59 -2.07
C SER A 191 -9.42 24.29 -1.85
N LEU A 192 -8.53 24.97 -2.56
CA LEU A 192 -7.07 24.87 -2.37
C LEU A 192 -6.63 25.47 -1.03
N ASP A 193 -7.19 26.62 -0.66
CA ASP A 193 -6.90 27.27 0.63
C ASP A 193 -7.41 26.42 1.81
N THR A 194 -8.60 25.82 1.69
CA THR A 194 -9.16 24.93 2.73
C THR A 194 -8.31 23.67 2.91
N SER A 195 -7.77 23.11 1.83
CA SER A 195 -6.85 21.97 1.88
C SER A 195 -5.52 22.33 2.58
N SER A 196 -5.02 23.56 2.39
CA SER A 196 -3.82 24.06 3.10
C SER A 196 -4.09 24.31 4.59
N ILE A 197 -5.26 24.86 4.95
CA ILE A 197 -5.62 25.16 6.34
C ILE A 197 -5.78 23.88 7.19
N VAL A 198 -6.25 22.78 6.60
CA VAL A 198 -6.34 21.49 7.28
C VAL A 198 -4.95 20.88 7.50
N ALA A 199 -4.01 21.10 6.58
CA ALA A 199 -2.62 20.70 6.74
C ALA A 199 -1.89 21.53 7.82
N GLU A 200 -2.20 22.83 7.96
CA GLU A 200 -1.60 23.70 8.98
C GLU A 200 -2.13 23.45 10.41
N ASN A 201 -3.36 22.94 10.57
CA ASN A 201 -3.95 22.61 11.88
C ASN A 201 -3.72 21.15 12.31
N PHE A 202 -2.94 20.39 11.54
CA PHE A 202 -2.55 19.03 11.90
C PHE A 202 -1.40 19.10 12.91
N ASP A 203 -1.71 18.83 14.19
CA ASP A 203 -0.72 18.67 15.25
C ASP A 203 -0.30 17.19 15.32
N PRO A 204 0.85 16.81 14.72
CA PRO A 204 1.31 15.42 14.72
C PRO A 204 1.56 14.89 16.13
N ASP A 205 1.94 15.74 17.09
CA ASP A 205 2.18 15.33 18.47
C ASP A 205 0.87 14.94 19.17
N LYS A 206 -0.21 15.67 18.88
CA LYS A 206 -1.55 15.32 19.38
C LYS A 206 -2.06 14.01 18.79
N LEU A 207 -1.80 13.76 17.50
CA LEU A 207 -2.16 12.50 16.86
C LEU A 207 -1.36 11.33 17.44
N ILE A 208 -0.04 11.46 17.52
CA ILE A 208 0.86 10.45 18.10
C ILE A 208 0.47 10.14 19.53
N LYS A 209 0.16 11.16 20.34
CA LYS A 209 -0.30 10.98 21.72
C LYS A 209 -1.63 10.23 21.80
N THR A 210 -2.56 10.54 20.90
CA THR A 210 -3.88 9.89 20.85
C THR A 210 -3.75 8.43 20.43
N LEU A 211 -2.98 8.15 19.39
CA LEU A 211 -2.70 6.80 18.91
C LEU A 211 -1.92 5.97 19.94
N SER A 212 -0.93 6.56 20.60
CA SER A 212 -0.17 5.91 21.68
C SER A 212 -1.07 5.56 22.88
N SER A 213 -2.03 6.43 23.22
CA SER A 213 -3.01 6.15 24.27
C SER A 213 -3.96 5.04 23.86
N TRP A 214 -4.37 4.99 22.59
CA TRP A 214 -5.17 3.91 22.03
C TRP A 214 -4.42 2.58 22.06
N LEU A 215 -3.15 2.57 21.64
CA LEU A 215 -2.30 1.38 21.64
C LEU A 215 -2.18 0.79 23.06
N LYS A 216 -1.91 1.63 24.07
CA LYS A 216 -1.86 1.22 25.47
C LYS A 216 -3.18 0.64 25.99
N ASN A 217 -4.33 1.18 25.54
CA ASN A 217 -5.64 0.64 25.90
C ASN A 217 -5.91 -0.71 25.25
N VAL A 218 -5.52 -0.88 23.99
CA VAL A 218 -5.62 -2.17 23.28
C VAL A 218 -4.75 -3.23 23.96
N ASP A 219 -3.54 -2.88 24.38
CA ASP A 219 -2.65 -3.81 25.10
C ASP A 219 -3.21 -4.19 26.47
N ARG A 220 -3.81 -3.25 27.22
CA ARG A 220 -4.52 -3.57 28.47
C ARG A 220 -5.69 -4.52 28.26
N LEU A 221 -6.47 -4.33 27.21
CA LEU A 221 -7.59 -5.22 26.88
C LEU A 221 -7.11 -6.63 26.52
N LYS A 222 -5.97 -6.76 25.83
CA LYS A 222 -5.35 -8.06 25.54
C LYS A 222 -4.83 -8.78 26.79
N ILE A 223 -4.25 -8.05 27.74
CA ILE A 223 -3.76 -8.63 29.02
C ILE A 223 -4.91 -9.10 29.92
N HIS A 224 -6.07 -8.44 29.87
CA HIS A 224 -7.26 -8.88 30.62
C HIS A 224 -8.00 -10.06 29.97
N ALA A 225 -7.93 -10.20 28.64
CA ALA A 225 -8.50 -11.33 27.92
C ALA A 225 -7.69 -12.64 28.03
N THR A 226 -6.44 -12.58 28.50
CA THR A 226 -5.53 -13.74 28.65
C THR A 226 -5.45 -14.29 30.08
N ASN A 227 -6.16 -13.67 31.05
CA ASN A 227 -6.20 -14.07 32.46
C ASN A 227 -7.61 -14.56 32.92
N GLN A 228 -8.46 -15.00 31.98
CA GLN A 228 -9.72 -15.71 32.24
C GLN A 228 -9.71 -17.05 31.49
#